data_AF-A0A958QVK5-F1
#
_entry.id   AF-A0A958QVK5-F1
#
_cell.length_a   1.000
_cell.length_b   1.000
_cell.length_c   1.000
_cell.angle_alpha   90.00
_cell.angle_beta   90.00
_cell.angle_gamma   90.00
#
_symmetry.space_group_name_H-M   'P 1'
#
loop_
_entity.id
_entity.type
_entity.pdbx_description
1 polymer ?
#
loop_
_entity_poly.entity_id
_entity_poly.type
_entity_poly.pdbx_seq_one_letter_code
_entity_poly.pdbx_strand_id
1 'polypeptide(L)'
;MSRRVSAWLVVSLGVFFCLSFVLPKPAEADEEHVQLVRALGAQLVEDDRGRVLSAGVALFDTARKEDVPVLVELLGEPKSDEAQVLLLEVLGRLGDPRAARAVNFEVEHDNDDPVKLAGIDALGRFKHDWAIPALVQYLVHGDSVEIQKRAASALGRIGSSQAIYALESSVRRLGLMKGGLGESVQWALANAKGEIDPTKIDLELPGGTGLKRLYKGMQYSFYHPALRPRDGYPPRMFVCIHDTTLDYDETFDRCLKYGRDQQLAVLVPHFDNFNFPDYATFGIRSKRTDRLLLELVDFLGAQVNVETRQVFLFGHGAGGDFAQRFAMLYPERIARAAMLPRNILQIDRETFFPAGLQTNPFAPDITFDLNAIVRSEILFMTLNVPPTGREGEQFVREMKKYIGENGLFPRVGFKEVGHTTFSPLVLDTAKQFLFRGL
;
A
#
# COMPACT_ATOMS: atom_id res chain seq x y z
N MET A 1 -77.55 35.61 -36.25
CA MET A 1 -76.84 36.17 -35.07
C MET A 1 -75.36 35.92 -35.26
N SER A 2 -74.63 36.96 -35.67
CA SER A 2 -73.18 37.00 -35.81
C SER A 2 -72.65 38.16 -34.96
N ARG A 3 -71.32 38.20 -34.77
CA ARG A 3 -70.47 39.26 -34.16
C ARG A 3 -70.13 39.01 -32.68
N ARG A 4 -68.86 38.67 -32.41
CA ARG A 4 -67.65 39.53 -32.25
C ARG A 4 -67.54 40.03 -30.79
N VAL A 5 -66.50 39.60 -30.07
CA VAL A 5 -65.24 40.31 -29.77
C VAL A 5 -65.34 41.10 -28.47
N SER A 6 -64.54 40.71 -27.47
CA SER A 6 -63.66 41.63 -26.73
C SER A 6 -62.89 40.88 -25.64
N ALA A 7 -61.58 40.70 -25.82
CA ALA A 7 -60.58 40.87 -24.76
C ALA A 7 -59.19 40.98 -25.40
N TRP A 8 -58.72 42.22 -25.48
CA TRP A 8 -57.33 42.60 -25.72
C TRP A 8 -56.47 42.07 -24.56
N LEU A 9 -55.39 41.33 -24.83
CA LEU A 9 -54.02 41.82 -24.99
C LEU A 9 -53.48 42.61 -23.78
N VAL A 10 -52.68 41.94 -22.93
CA VAL A 10 -51.49 42.53 -22.31
C VAL A 10 -50.35 41.51 -22.46
N VAL A 11 -49.35 41.92 -23.23
CA VAL A 11 -48.07 41.24 -23.45
C VAL A 11 -47.15 41.55 -22.27
N SER A 12 -46.37 40.58 -21.79
CA SER A 12 -44.99 40.83 -21.34
C SER A 12 -44.14 39.54 -21.34
N LEU A 13 -43.16 39.58 -22.24
CA LEU A 13 -41.92 38.80 -22.37
C LEU A 13 -41.58 37.75 -21.30
N GLY A 14 -41.47 36.50 -21.75
CA GLY A 14 -40.56 35.51 -21.20
C GLY A 14 -39.73 34.92 -22.34
N VAL A 15 -38.51 35.42 -22.53
CA VAL A 15 -37.52 34.81 -23.42
C VAL A 15 -37.09 33.50 -22.76
N PHE A 16 -37.67 32.39 -23.19
CA PHE A 16 -37.14 31.05 -22.89
C PHE A 16 -35.92 30.82 -23.79
N PHE A 17 -34.73 31.08 -23.26
CA PHE A 17 -33.49 30.54 -23.81
C PHE A 17 -33.48 29.03 -23.50
N CYS A 18 -34.11 28.23 -24.37
CA CYS A 18 -33.90 26.79 -24.38
C CYS A 18 -32.48 26.52 -24.89
N LEU A 19 -31.50 26.46 -23.97
CA LEU A 19 -30.27 25.72 -24.21
C LEU A 19 -30.65 24.24 -24.32
N SER A 20 -30.96 23.82 -25.54
CA SER A 20 -31.01 22.40 -25.89
C SER A 20 -29.61 21.83 -25.74
N PHE A 21 -29.33 21.22 -24.58
CA PHE A 21 -28.26 20.25 -24.42
C PHE A 21 -28.59 19.06 -25.34
N VAL A 22 -28.11 19.13 -26.58
CA VAL A 22 -28.11 17.99 -27.49
C VAL A 22 -27.06 17.04 -26.94
N LEU A 23 -27.48 15.92 -26.35
CA LEU A 23 -26.56 14.85 -25.99
C LEU A 23 -25.87 14.36 -27.28
N PRO A 24 -24.53 14.25 -27.30
CA PRO A 24 -23.80 13.78 -28.47
C PRO A 24 -24.29 12.41 -28.89
N LYS A 25 -24.26 12.11 -30.20
CA LYS A 25 -24.62 10.78 -30.69
C LYS A 25 -23.63 9.75 -30.14
N PRO A 26 -24.03 8.47 -29.92
CA PRO A 26 -23.16 7.46 -29.33
C PRO A 26 -21.78 7.32 -30.00
N ALA A 27 -21.71 7.41 -31.33
CA ALA A 27 -20.44 7.33 -32.07
C ALA A 27 -19.53 8.56 -31.88
N GLU A 28 -20.10 9.76 -31.73
CA GLU A 28 -19.35 10.99 -31.46
C GLU A 28 -18.81 10.98 -30.03
N ALA A 29 -19.60 10.48 -29.07
CA ALA A 29 -19.19 10.32 -27.67
C ALA A 29 -18.03 9.31 -27.52
N ASP A 30 -18.03 8.22 -28.30
CA ASP A 30 -16.93 7.26 -28.28
C ASP A 30 -15.64 7.82 -28.92
N GLU A 31 -15.76 8.65 -29.96
CA GLU A 31 -14.61 9.34 -30.55
C GLU A 31 -14.02 10.38 -29.58
N GLU A 32 -14.85 11.20 -28.93
CA GLU A 32 -14.42 12.14 -27.89
C GLU A 32 -13.72 11.43 -26.72
N HIS A 33 -14.22 10.26 -26.30
CA HIS A 33 -13.57 9.46 -25.25
C HIS A 33 -12.20 8.95 -25.66
N VAL A 34 -12.06 8.41 -26.89
CA VAL A 34 -10.77 7.94 -27.39
C VAL A 34 -9.77 9.10 -27.47
N GLN A 35 -10.22 10.30 -27.86
CA GLN A 35 -9.39 11.50 -27.85
C GLN A 35 -8.97 11.91 -26.44
N LEU A 36 -9.86 11.80 -25.44
CA LEU A 36 -9.51 12.02 -24.03
C LEU A 36 -8.40 11.06 -23.59
N VAL A 37 -8.54 9.77 -23.87
CA VAL A 37 -7.53 8.76 -23.51
C VAL A 37 -6.19 9.05 -24.19
N ARG A 38 -6.18 9.44 -25.46
CA ARG A 38 -4.96 9.84 -26.17
C ARG A 38 -4.33 11.10 -25.57
N ALA A 39 -5.14 12.10 -25.22
CA ALA A 39 -4.66 13.33 -24.60
C ALA A 39 -4.05 13.10 -23.21
N LEU A 40 -4.63 12.20 -22.42
CA LEU A 40 -4.04 11.77 -21.15
C LEU A 40 -2.76 10.94 -21.38
N GLY A 41 -2.76 10.05 -22.38
CA GLY A 41 -1.58 9.28 -22.76
C GLY A 41 -0.39 10.15 -23.16
N ALA A 42 -0.63 11.23 -23.93
CA ALA A 42 0.40 12.17 -24.32
C ALA A 42 1.07 12.88 -23.12
N GLN A 43 0.33 13.10 -22.03
CA GLN A 43 0.87 13.68 -20.80
C GLN A 43 1.81 12.73 -20.04
N LEU A 44 1.76 11.42 -20.32
CA LEU A 44 2.69 10.46 -19.72
C LEU A 44 4.11 10.55 -20.28
N VAL A 45 4.29 11.24 -21.41
CA VAL A 45 5.59 11.46 -22.07
C VAL A 45 6.20 12.81 -21.64
N GLU A 46 5.48 13.62 -20.86
CA GLU A 46 5.97 14.90 -20.37
C GLU A 46 7.03 14.73 -19.26
N ASP A 47 7.97 15.69 -19.19
CA ASP A 47 9.01 15.70 -18.16
C ASP A 47 8.47 16.02 -16.75
N ASP A 48 7.27 16.61 -16.66
CA ASP A 48 6.64 16.96 -15.38
C ASP A 48 6.03 15.73 -14.72
N ARG A 49 6.73 15.21 -13.69
CA ARG A 49 6.29 14.04 -12.93
C ARG A 49 4.89 14.20 -12.32
N GLY A 50 4.49 15.40 -11.91
CA GLY A 50 3.18 15.66 -11.33
C GLY A 50 2.06 15.50 -12.36
N ARG A 51 2.30 15.95 -13.59
CA ARG A 51 1.39 15.72 -14.72
C ARG A 51 1.34 14.25 -15.11
N VAL A 52 2.47 13.56 -15.18
CA VAL A 52 2.52 12.11 -15.44
C VAL A 52 1.68 11.34 -14.43
N LEU A 53 1.83 11.63 -13.12
CA LEU A 53 1.02 10.96 -12.09
C LEU A 53 -0.47 11.31 -12.21
N SER A 54 -0.81 12.58 -12.44
CA SER A 54 -2.21 13.02 -12.56
C SER A 54 -2.89 12.41 -13.78
N ALA A 55 -2.19 12.36 -14.92
CA ALA A 55 -2.64 11.70 -16.13
C ALA A 55 -2.78 10.18 -15.91
N GLY A 56 -1.84 9.57 -15.19
CA GLY A 56 -1.91 8.16 -14.79
C GLY A 56 -3.14 7.83 -13.95
N VAL A 57 -3.45 8.63 -12.93
CA VAL A 57 -4.69 8.49 -12.13
C VAL A 57 -5.92 8.64 -13.02
N ALA A 58 -5.96 9.70 -13.83
CA ALA A 58 -7.09 9.93 -14.72
C ALA A 58 -7.30 8.78 -15.72
N LEU A 59 -6.23 8.24 -16.32
CA LEU A 59 -6.30 7.06 -17.18
C LEU A 59 -6.76 5.83 -16.40
N PHE A 60 -6.25 5.64 -15.19
CA PHE A 60 -6.65 4.52 -14.35
C PHE A 60 -8.15 4.56 -14.05
N ASP A 61 -8.73 5.72 -13.80
CA ASP A 61 -10.16 5.84 -13.49
C ASP A 61 -11.07 5.86 -14.73
N THR A 62 -10.59 6.40 -15.85
CA THR A 62 -11.43 6.65 -17.04
C THR A 62 -11.34 5.57 -18.12
N ALA A 63 -10.20 4.88 -18.24
CA ALA A 63 -9.99 3.95 -19.35
C ALA A 63 -10.97 2.77 -19.31
N ARG A 64 -11.41 2.37 -20.51
CA ARG A 64 -12.35 1.28 -20.79
C ARG A 64 -11.64 0.18 -21.58
N LYS A 65 -12.28 -0.99 -21.72
CA LYS A 65 -11.70 -2.08 -22.50
C LYS A 65 -11.53 -1.71 -23.97
N GLU A 66 -12.40 -0.86 -24.49
CA GLU A 66 -12.36 -0.36 -25.87
C GLU A 66 -11.06 0.41 -26.16
N ASP A 67 -10.44 1.00 -25.12
CA ASP A 67 -9.23 1.80 -25.23
C ASP A 67 -7.93 0.98 -25.24
N VAL A 68 -8.02 -0.33 -25.01
CA VAL A 68 -6.84 -1.23 -24.94
C VAL A 68 -5.93 -1.11 -26.16
N PRO A 69 -6.41 -1.02 -27.42
CA PRO A 69 -5.53 -0.82 -28.57
C PRO A 69 -4.70 0.46 -28.48
N VAL A 70 -5.30 1.56 -28.00
CA VAL A 70 -4.63 2.85 -27.82
C VAL A 70 -3.63 2.78 -26.67
N LEU A 71 -3.99 2.13 -25.56
CA LEU A 71 -3.09 1.96 -24.42
C LEU A 71 -1.89 1.07 -24.76
N VAL A 72 -2.07 0.07 -25.62
CA VAL A 72 -0.98 -0.77 -26.15
C VAL A 72 -0.06 0.02 -27.09
N GLU A 73 -0.62 0.90 -27.92
CA GLU A 73 0.15 1.83 -28.76
C GLU A 73 1.02 2.73 -27.88
N LEU A 74 0.42 3.39 -26.88
CA LEU A 74 1.11 4.24 -25.91
C LEU A 74 2.17 3.47 -25.12
N LEU A 75 1.92 2.20 -24.78
CA LEU A 75 2.90 1.36 -24.10
C LEU A 75 4.16 1.12 -24.96
N GLY A 76 4.06 1.15 -26.28
CA GLY A 76 5.20 1.02 -27.18
C GLY A 76 6.00 2.31 -27.41
N GLU A 77 5.50 3.46 -26.95
CA GLU A 77 6.19 4.74 -27.11
C GLU A 77 7.31 4.95 -26.07
N PRO A 78 8.39 5.67 -26.41
CA PRO A 78 9.42 6.05 -25.44
C PRO A 78 8.84 6.90 -24.31
N LYS A 79 9.09 6.51 -23.06
CA LYS A 79 8.57 7.17 -21.85
C LYS A 79 9.38 6.79 -20.63
N SER A 80 9.10 7.43 -19.49
CA SER A 80 9.71 7.07 -18.20
C SER A 80 9.19 5.75 -17.64
N ASP A 81 9.96 5.11 -16.75
CA ASP A 81 9.53 3.89 -16.06
C ASP A 81 8.24 4.09 -15.26
N GLU A 82 8.06 5.27 -14.66
CA GLU A 82 6.85 5.63 -13.91
C GLU A 82 5.62 5.65 -14.84
N ALA A 83 5.73 6.25 -16.03
CA ALA A 83 4.68 6.23 -17.04
C ALA A 83 4.38 4.81 -17.54
N GLN A 84 5.41 3.98 -17.67
CA GLN A 84 5.27 2.59 -18.10
C GLN A 84 4.56 1.73 -17.04
N VAL A 85 4.93 1.88 -15.77
CA VAL A 85 4.23 1.26 -14.64
C VAL A 85 2.76 1.65 -14.62
N LEU A 86 2.43 2.94 -14.78
CA LEU A 86 1.05 3.42 -14.79
C LEU A 86 0.24 2.76 -15.93
N LEU A 87 0.77 2.71 -17.14
CA LEU A 87 0.08 2.04 -18.27
C LEU A 87 -0.13 0.54 -18.02
N LEU A 88 0.87 -0.16 -17.48
CA LEU A 88 0.77 -1.57 -17.13
C LEU A 88 -0.30 -1.80 -16.05
N GLU A 89 -0.39 -0.92 -15.05
CA GLU A 89 -1.44 -0.97 -14.03
C GLU A 89 -2.85 -0.78 -14.63
N VAL A 90 -3.02 0.17 -15.55
CA VAL A 90 -4.29 0.38 -16.27
C VAL A 90 -4.65 -0.85 -17.09
N LEU A 91 -3.74 -1.37 -17.90
CA LEU A 91 -3.96 -2.57 -18.72
C LEU A 91 -4.29 -3.79 -17.85
N GLY A 92 -3.58 -3.96 -16.73
CA GLY A 92 -3.85 -4.99 -15.74
C GLY A 92 -5.23 -4.86 -15.09
N ARG A 93 -5.67 -3.64 -14.75
CA ARG A 93 -7.03 -3.39 -14.24
C ARG A 93 -8.10 -3.75 -15.27
N LEU A 94 -7.89 -3.39 -16.53
CA LEU A 94 -8.82 -3.68 -17.62
C LEU A 94 -8.94 -5.18 -17.88
N GLY A 95 -7.87 -5.93 -17.69
CA GLY A 95 -7.89 -7.38 -17.76
C GLY A 95 -8.16 -7.93 -19.17
N ASP A 96 -7.89 -7.14 -20.21
CA ASP A 96 -8.22 -7.49 -21.59
C ASP A 96 -7.07 -8.24 -22.29
N PRO A 97 -7.32 -9.44 -22.86
CA PRO A 97 -6.27 -10.25 -23.46
C PRO A 97 -5.63 -9.61 -24.71
N ARG A 98 -6.22 -8.56 -25.31
CA ARG A 98 -5.58 -7.83 -26.43
C ARG A 98 -4.26 -7.17 -26.00
N ALA A 99 -4.07 -6.90 -24.71
CA ALA A 99 -2.83 -6.36 -24.16
C ALA A 99 -1.77 -7.43 -23.85
N ALA A 100 -2.14 -8.71 -23.90
CA ALA A 100 -1.30 -9.83 -23.45
C ALA A 100 0.12 -9.79 -24.00
N ARG A 101 0.25 -9.64 -25.32
CA ARG A 101 1.54 -9.63 -26.02
C ARG A 101 2.41 -8.44 -25.61
N ALA A 102 1.81 -7.26 -25.49
CA ALA A 102 2.53 -6.05 -25.13
C ALA A 102 3.00 -6.09 -23.67
N VAL A 103 2.15 -6.54 -22.74
CA VAL A 103 2.54 -6.71 -21.34
C VAL A 103 3.63 -7.77 -21.18
N ASN A 104 3.52 -8.90 -21.90
CA ASN A 104 4.56 -9.94 -21.85
C ASN A 104 5.91 -9.43 -22.38
N PHE A 105 5.89 -8.62 -23.43
CA PHE A 105 7.08 -7.95 -23.95
C PHE A 105 7.74 -7.10 -22.86
N GLU A 106 7.01 -6.24 -22.17
CA GLU A 106 7.59 -5.39 -21.10
C GLU A 106 8.20 -6.16 -19.93
N VAL A 107 7.68 -7.36 -19.65
CA VAL A 107 8.18 -8.21 -18.57
C VAL A 107 9.44 -8.97 -18.99
N GLU A 108 9.58 -9.30 -20.28
CA GLU A 108 10.74 -10.01 -20.85
C GLU A 108 11.90 -9.08 -21.23
N HIS A 109 11.64 -7.79 -21.41
CA HIS A 109 12.67 -6.79 -21.75
C HIS A 109 13.60 -6.50 -20.57
N ASP A 110 14.77 -5.94 -20.90
CA ASP A 110 15.75 -5.44 -19.93
C ASP A 110 15.27 -4.11 -19.32
N ASN A 111 14.18 -4.22 -18.56
CA ASN A 111 13.53 -3.13 -17.83
C ASN A 111 13.87 -3.21 -16.34
N ASP A 112 13.76 -2.07 -15.67
CA ASP A 112 13.93 -1.99 -14.22
C ASP A 112 12.85 -2.78 -13.46
N ASP A 113 13.18 -3.24 -12.25
CA ASP A 113 12.31 -4.05 -11.39
C ASP A 113 10.88 -3.50 -11.23
N PRO A 114 10.63 -2.17 -11.06
CA PRO A 114 9.27 -1.63 -10.95
C PRO A 114 8.39 -1.95 -12.16
N VAL A 115 8.94 -1.84 -13.38
CA VAL A 115 8.23 -2.12 -14.63
C VAL A 115 7.95 -3.62 -14.74
N LYS A 116 8.94 -4.47 -14.45
CA LYS A 116 8.77 -5.93 -14.43
C LYS A 116 7.69 -6.36 -13.43
N LEU A 117 7.69 -5.80 -12.22
CA LEU A 117 6.69 -6.11 -11.18
C LEU A 117 5.28 -5.70 -11.61
N ALA A 118 5.11 -4.51 -12.18
CA ALA A 118 3.82 -4.03 -12.70
C ALA A 118 3.30 -4.93 -13.84
N GLY A 119 4.19 -5.34 -14.75
CA GLY A 119 3.85 -6.26 -15.82
C GLY A 119 3.45 -7.65 -15.32
N ILE A 120 4.20 -8.23 -14.38
CA ILE A 120 3.84 -9.52 -13.74
C ILE A 120 2.48 -9.44 -13.05
N ASP A 121 2.18 -8.33 -12.39
CA ASP A 121 0.86 -8.11 -11.80
C ASP A 121 -0.24 -8.03 -12.86
N ALA A 122 0.00 -7.31 -13.95
CA ALA A 122 -0.94 -7.24 -15.07
C ALA A 122 -1.22 -8.62 -15.68
N LEU A 123 -0.17 -9.45 -15.88
CA LEU A 123 -0.30 -10.84 -16.32
C LEU A 123 -1.21 -11.66 -15.40
N GLY A 124 -1.04 -11.53 -14.08
CA GLY A 124 -1.90 -12.20 -13.09
C GLY A 124 -3.35 -11.70 -13.13
N ARG A 125 -3.57 -10.40 -13.37
CA ARG A 125 -4.90 -9.79 -13.45
C ARG A 125 -5.67 -10.14 -14.72
N PHE A 126 -5.00 -10.55 -15.79
CA PHE A 126 -5.66 -11.14 -16.97
C PHE A 126 -6.38 -12.46 -16.65
N LYS A 127 -6.00 -13.14 -15.55
CA LYS A 127 -6.62 -14.39 -15.08
C LYS A 127 -6.73 -15.46 -16.16
N HIS A 128 -5.66 -15.62 -16.96
CA HIS A 128 -5.66 -16.56 -18.07
C HIS A 128 -4.39 -17.43 -18.08
N ASP A 129 -4.60 -18.71 -18.37
CA ASP A 129 -3.56 -19.75 -18.36
C ASP A 129 -2.39 -19.53 -19.31
N TRP A 130 -2.52 -18.68 -20.34
CA TRP A 130 -1.41 -18.43 -21.28
C TRP A 130 -0.21 -17.75 -20.59
N ALA A 131 -0.44 -17.04 -19.48
CA ALA A 131 0.61 -16.38 -18.72
C ALA A 131 1.38 -17.34 -17.80
N ILE A 132 0.85 -18.54 -17.53
CA ILE A 132 1.42 -19.48 -16.55
C ILE A 132 2.88 -19.84 -16.88
N PRO A 133 3.27 -20.19 -18.13
CA PRO A 133 4.65 -20.55 -18.43
C PRO A 133 5.63 -19.41 -18.10
N ALA A 134 5.31 -18.17 -18.48
CA ALA A 134 6.12 -17.00 -18.17
C ALA A 134 6.20 -16.77 -16.65
N LEU A 135 5.07 -16.80 -15.95
CA LEU A 135 5.03 -16.61 -14.49
C LEU A 135 5.81 -17.70 -13.73
N VAL A 136 5.80 -18.96 -14.20
CA VAL A 136 6.62 -20.03 -13.63
C VAL A 136 8.11 -19.75 -13.82
N GLN A 137 8.52 -19.20 -14.97
CA GLN A 137 9.90 -18.79 -15.19
C GLN A 137 10.33 -17.73 -14.17
N TYR A 138 9.52 -16.69 -13.94
CA TYR A 138 9.84 -15.66 -12.93
C TYR A 138 9.81 -16.18 -11.50
N LEU A 139 8.92 -17.12 -11.18
CA LEU A 139 8.89 -17.75 -9.86
C LEU A 139 10.17 -18.56 -9.56
N VAL A 140 10.71 -19.25 -10.57
CA VAL A 140 11.86 -20.16 -10.39
C VAL A 140 13.20 -19.46 -10.62
N HIS A 141 13.24 -18.50 -11.55
CA HIS A 141 14.46 -17.91 -12.08
C HIS A 141 14.45 -16.37 -12.03
N GLY A 142 13.47 -15.75 -11.36
CA GLY A 142 13.42 -14.30 -11.23
C GLY A 142 14.66 -13.71 -10.55
N ASP A 143 15.08 -12.55 -11.02
CA ASP A 143 16.32 -11.86 -10.63
C ASP A 143 16.34 -11.48 -9.13
N SER A 144 15.16 -11.20 -8.56
CA SER A 144 14.99 -10.83 -7.17
C SER A 144 13.91 -11.66 -6.48
N VAL A 145 14.01 -11.79 -5.14
CA VAL A 145 12.98 -12.47 -4.33
C VAL A 145 11.62 -11.78 -4.48
N GLU A 146 11.59 -10.47 -4.70
CA GLU A 146 10.36 -9.71 -4.92
C GLU A 146 9.68 -10.12 -6.23
N ILE A 147 10.44 -10.24 -7.33
CA ILE A 147 9.94 -10.77 -8.60
C ILE A 147 9.38 -12.18 -8.42
N GLN A 148 10.09 -13.06 -7.72
CA GLN A 148 9.64 -14.43 -7.48
C GLN A 148 8.33 -14.48 -6.67
N LYS A 149 8.22 -13.66 -5.62
CA LYS A 149 6.99 -13.53 -4.80
C LYS A 149 5.82 -12.95 -5.58
N ARG A 150 6.08 -11.95 -6.43
CA ARG A 150 5.09 -11.33 -7.31
C ARG A 150 4.56 -12.35 -8.33
N ALA A 151 5.45 -13.16 -8.91
CA ALA A 151 5.09 -14.23 -9.84
C ALA A 151 4.25 -15.33 -9.18
N ALA A 152 4.60 -15.77 -7.96
CA ALA A 152 3.76 -16.67 -7.17
C ALA A 152 2.36 -16.09 -6.96
N SER A 153 2.28 -14.80 -6.60
CA SER A 153 1.01 -14.11 -6.37
C SER A 153 0.17 -14.03 -7.66
N ALA A 154 0.79 -13.70 -8.79
CA ALA A 154 0.12 -13.67 -10.10
C ALA A 154 -0.46 -15.05 -10.48
N LEU A 155 0.29 -16.14 -10.27
CA LEU A 155 -0.23 -17.51 -10.45
C LEU A 155 -1.41 -17.79 -9.50
N GLY A 156 -1.30 -17.35 -8.24
CA GLY A 156 -2.39 -17.46 -7.26
C GLY A 156 -3.66 -16.72 -7.67
N ARG A 157 -3.53 -15.58 -8.38
CA ARG A 157 -4.66 -14.80 -8.93
C ARG A 157 -5.30 -15.45 -10.15
N ILE A 158 -4.51 -16.13 -11.00
CA ILE A 158 -5.04 -16.92 -12.11
C ILE A 158 -5.93 -18.03 -11.57
N GLY A 159 -5.46 -18.75 -10.55
CA GLY A 159 -6.30 -19.67 -9.77
C GLY A 159 -6.84 -20.89 -10.55
N SER A 160 -6.41 -21.11 -11.79
CA SER A 160 -6.80 -22.28 -12.57
C SER A 160 -6.13 -23.55 -12.03
N SER A 161 -6.67 -24.71 -12.41
CA SER A 161 -6.05 -26.00 -12.06
C SER A 161 -4.60 -26.11 -12.56
N GLN A 162 -4.29 -25.47 -13.70
CA GLN A 162 -2.91 -25.40 -14.21
C GLN A 162 -2.03 -24.51 -13.33
N ALA A 163 -2.53 -23.37 -12.88
CA ALA A 163 -1.78 -22.47 -12.00
C ALA A 163 -1.53 -23.11 -10.62
N ILE A 164 -2.52 -23.81 -10.06
CA ILE A 164 -2.38 -24.59 -8.82
C ILE A 164 -1.31 -25.67 -8.98
N TYR A 165 -1.39 -26.47 -10.05
CA TYR A 165 -0.38 -27.49 -10.33
C TYR A 165 1.02 -26.90 -10.48
N ALA A 166 1.14 -25.77 -11.18
CA ALA A 166 2.39 -25.05 -11.35
C ALA A 166 2.98 -24.62 -10.00
N LEU A 167 2.19 -23.97 -9.14
CA LEU A 167 2.61 -23.57 -7.78
C LEU A 167 3.06 -24.79 -6.95
N GLU A 168 2.28 -25.88 -6.93
CA GLU A 168 2.63 -27.10 -6.19
C GLU A 168 3.92 -27.76 -6.72
N SER A 169 4.14 -27.73 -8.03
CA SER A 169 5.37 -28.24 -8.64
C SER A 169 6.59 -27.39 -8.31
N SER A 170 6.42 -26.06 -8.25
CA SER A 170 7.47 -25.11 -7.89
C SER A 170 7.92 -25.29 -6.44
N VAL A 171 6.99 -25.56 -5.51
CA VAL A 171 7.33 -25.90 -4.11
C VAL A 171 8.31 -27.08 -4.06
N ARG A 172 8.03 -28.16 -4.81
CA ARG A 172 8.89 -29.36 -4.86
C ARG A 172 10.25 -29.06 -5.48
N ARG A 173 10.28 -28.28 -6.57
CA ARG A 173 11.51 -27.96 -7.33
C ARG A 173 12.44 -27.04 -6.55
N LEU A 174 11.89 -26.04 -5.88
CA LEU A 174 12.66 -25.02 -5.17
C LEU A 174 12.97 -25.41 -3.71
N GLY A 175 12.46 -26.56 -3.23
CA GLY A 175 12.65 -26.99 -1.84
C GLY A 175 12.06 -26.02 -0.82
N LEU A 176 11.00 -25.29 -1.20
CA LEU A 176 10.41 -24.23 -0.40
C LEU A 176 9.66 -24.82 0.79
N MET A 177 10.31 -24.90 1.94
CA MET A 177 9.67 -25.30 3.20
C MET A 177 9.80 -24.24 4.31
N LYS A 178 10.68 -23.23 4.13
CA LYS A 178 10.96 -22.19 5.12
C LYS A 178 11.37 -20.88 4.43
N GLY A 179 10.94 -19.73 4.98
CA GLY A 179 11.31 -18.39 4.53
C GLY A 179 10.28 -17.72 3.62
N GLY A 180 10.44 -16.40 3.42
CA GLY A 180 9.39 -15.55 2.84
C GLY A 180 8.87 -15.95 1.46
N LEU A 181 9.69 -16.52 0.57
CA LEU A 181 9.18 -16.99 -0.72
C LEU A 181 8.30 -18.23 -0.57
N GLY A 182 8.65 -19.16 0.32
CA GLY A 182 7.85 -20.36 0.55
C GLY A 182 6.47 -20.04 1.12
N GLU A 183 6.42 -19.10 2.07
CA GLU A 183 5.15 -18.61 2.62
C GLU A 183 4.31 -17.89 1.56
N SER A 184 4.94 -17.08 0.71
CA SER A 184 4.26 -16.41 -0.40
C SER A 184 3.60 -17.40 -1.36
N VAL A 185 4.30 -18.51 -1.67
CA VAL A 185 3.75 -19.58 -2.51
C VAL A 185 2.60 -20.33 -1.82
N GLN A 186 2.70 -20.56 -0.51
CA GLN A 186 1.62 -21.17 0.27
C GLN A 186 0.37 -20.29 0.29
N TRP A 187 0.52 -18.98 0.48
CA TRP A 187 -0.58 -18.03 0.41
C TRP A 187 -1.21 -17.97 -0.99
N ALA A 188 -0.38 -17.95 -2.04
CA ALA A 188 -0.88 -18.02 -3.41
C ALA A 188 -1.67 -19.31 -3.68
N LEU A 189 -1.22 -20.44 -3.13
CA LEU A 189 -1.94 -21.71 -3.21
C LEU A 189 -3.28 -21.68 -2.46
N ALA A 190 -3.29 -21.20 -1.22
CA ALA A 190 -4.51 -21.08 -0.42
C ALA A 190 -5.53 -20.15 -1.11
N ASN A 191 -5.06 -19.03 -1.68
CA ASN A 191 -5.90 -18.16 -2.49
C ASN A 191 -6.46 -18.87 -3.73
N ALA A 192 -5.59 -19.51 -4.52
CA ALA A 192 -6.00 -20.22 -5.74
C ALA A 192 -7.01 -21.34 -5.47
N LYS A 193 -6.92 -21.99 -4.30
CA LYS A 193 -7.85 -23.03 -3.84
C LYS A 193 -9.14 -22.46 -3.25
N GLY A 194 -9.27 -21.14 -3.11
CA GLY A 194 -10.44 -20.49 -2.50
C GLY A 194 -10.52 -20.69 -0.99
N GLU A 195 -9.41 -20.97 -0.32
CA GLU A 195 -9.34 -21.22 1.13
C GLU A 195 -9.34 -19.92 1.96
N ILE A 196 -9.09 -18.77 1.31
CA ILE A 196 -9.07 -17.45 1.93
C ILE A 196 -10.41 -16.76 1.69
N ASP A 197 -11.21 -16.60 2.75
CA ASP A 197 -12.42 -15.78 2.72
C ASP A 197 -12.06 -14.30 2.99
N PRO A 198 -12.19 -13.40 1.99
CA PRO A 198 -11.83 -12.00 2.12
C PRO A 198 -12.77 -11.20 3.04
N THR A 199 -13.89 -11.79 3.47
CA THR A 199 -14.88 -11.17 4.35
C THR A 199 -14.82 -11.67 5.79
N LYS A 200 -14.05 -12.75 6.03
CA LYS A 200 -13.99 -13.41 7.34
C LYS A 200 -13.47 -12.47 8.43
N ILE A 201 -14.18 -12.49 9.56
CA ILE A 201 -13.83 -11.81 10.80
C ILE A 201 -13.93 -12.85 11.93
N ASP A 202 -12.84 -13.10 12.64
CA ASP A 202 -12.84 -13.98 13.81
C ASP A 202 -13.12 -13.18 15.09
N LEU A 203 -14.18 -13.54 15.82
CA LEU A 203 -14.64 -12.81 17.01
C LEU A 203 -14.10 -13.35 18.34
N GLU A 204 -13.59 -14.58 18.36
CA GLU A 204 -13.13 -15.23 19.59
C GLU A 204 -11.72 -14.76 19.99
N LEU A 205 -11.63 -13.93 21.03
CA LEU A 205 -10.38 -13.30 21.46
C LEU A 205 -10.08 -13.58 22.95
N PRO A 206 -9.86 -14.84 23.37
CA PRO A 206 -9.53 -15.17 24.75
C PRO A 206 -8.21 -14.52 25.18
N GLY A 207 -8.19 -14.01 26.41
CA GLY A 207 -6.99 -13.46 27.03
C GLY A 207 -5.97 -14.53 27.43
N GLY A 208 -4.70 -14.14 27.48
CA GLY A 208 -3.59 -14.96 27.99
C GLY A 208 -2.85 -15.79 26.96
N THR A 209 -3.42 -15.94 25.76
CA THR A 209 -2.85 -16.72 24.66
C THR A 209 -2.60 -15.84 23.44
N GLY A 210 -1.51 -16.10 22.72
CA GLY A 210 -1.32 -15.54 21.38
C GLY A 210 -2.20 -16.27 20.38
N LEU A 211 -2.84 -15.53 19.48
CA LEU A 211 -3.85 -16.02 18.55
C LEU A 211 -3.52 -15.55 17.13
N LYS A 212 -3.83 -16.38 16.13
CA LYS A 212 -3.94 -15.97 14.73
C LYS A 212 -5.41 -15.86 14.36
N ARG A 213 -5.79 -14.77 13.71
CA ARG A 213 -7.17 -14.40 13.42
C ARG A 213 -7.26 -13.71 12.07
N LEU A 214 -8.46 -13.65 11.51
CA LEU A 214 -8.77 -12.93 10.28
C LEU A 214 -9.65 -11.71 10.57
N TYR A 215 -9.39 -10.60 9.90
CA TYR A 215 -10.24 -9.43 9.86
C TYR A 215 -10.36 -8.94 8.42
N LYS A 216 -11.54 -9.08 7.82
CA LYS A 216 -11.80 -8.77 6.40
C LYS A 216 -10.74 -9.44 5.50
N GLY A 217 -10.50 -10.72 5.75
CA GLY A 217 -9.52 -11.54 5.02
C GLY A 217 -8.05 -11.29 5.35
N MET A 218 -7.72 -10.21 6.07
CA MET A 218 -6.35 -9.96 6.52
C MET A 218 -6.06 -10.80 7.76
N GLN A 219 -5.02 -11.61 7.72
CA GLN A 219 -4.55 -12.32 8.91
C GLN A 219 -3.92 -11.31 9.89
N TYR A 220 -4.04 -11.57 11.18
CA TYR A 220 -3.30 -10.85 12.21
C TYR A 220 -3.00 -11.78 13.38
N SER A 221 -1.87 -11.52 14.05
CA SER A 221 -1.53 -12.15 15.32
C SER A 221 -1.86 -11.19 16.46
N PHE A 222 -2.56 -11.69 17.47
CA PHE A 222 -3.03 -10.88 18.60
C PHE A 222 -2.80 -11.58 19.93
N TYR A 223 -2.42 -10.80 20.93
CA TYR A 223 -2.35 -11.21 22.33
C TYR A 223 -3.05 -10.18 23.19
N HIS A 224 -4.03 -10.64 23.98
CA HIS A 224 -4.64 -9.87 25.06
C HIS A 224 -4.11 -10.38 26.40
N PRO A 225 -3.64 -9.52 27.33
CA PRO A 225 -3.16 -9.98 28.62
C PRO A 225 -4.33 -10.46 29.52
N ALA A 226 -4.29 -11.72 29.96
CA ALA A 226 -5.34 -12.32 30.82
C ALA A 226 -5.44 -11.69 32.22
N LEU A 227 -4.35 -11.14 32.74
CA LEU A 227 -4.32 -10.56 34.06
C LEU A 227 -4.98 -9.18 34.02
N ARG A 228 -5.86 -8.91 35.01
CA ARG A 228 -6.29 -7.52 35.23
C ARG A 228 -5.03 -6.67 35.48
N PRO A 229 -4.85 -5.56 34.75
CA PRO A 229 -3.77 -4.62 34.99
C PRO A 229 -3.76 -4.24 36.47
N ARG A 230 -2.56 -4.16 37.07
CA ARG A 230 -2.37 -3.90 38.51
C ARG A 230 -3.09 -2.64 39.01
N ASP A 231 -3.36 -1.71 38.09
CA ASP A 231 -3.77 -0.34 38.37
C ASP A 231 -5.23 -0.07 37.94
N GLY A 232 -5.94 -1.08 37.41
CA GLY A 232 -7.35 -0.98 37.01
C GLY A 232 -7.63 -0.36 35.63
N TYR A 233 -6.63 0.17 34.93
CA TYR A 233 -6.76 0.76 33.58
C TYR A 233 -6.63 -0.28 32.47
N PRO A 234 -7.42 -0.23 31.38
CA PRO A 234 -7.27 -1.14 30.25
C PRO A 234 -5.81 -1.22 29.75
N PRO A 235 -5.31 -2.41 29.40
CA PRO A 235 -3.97 -2.55 28.84
C PRO A 235 -3.86 -1.73 27.56
N ARG A 236 -2.72 -1.09 27.33
CA ARG A 236 -2.43 -0.37 26.08
C ARG A 236 -2.01 -1.35 24.99
N MET A 237 -2.16 -0.95 23.73
CA MET A 237 -1.78 -1.76 22.59
C MET A 237 -0.38 -1.46 22.07
N PHE A 238 0.39 -2.51 21.78
CA PHE A 238 1.66 -2.49 21.09
C PHE A 238 1.51 -3.13 19.71
N VAL A 239 1.63 -2.32 18.68
CA VAL A 239 1.54 -2.72 17.27
C VAL A 239 2.94 -2.89 16.70
N CYS A 240 3.24 -4.07 16.15
CA CYS A 240 4.48 -4.32 15.43
C CYS A 240 4.20 -4.63 13.95
N ILE A 241 4.91 -3.95 13.06
CA ILE A 241 4.81 -4.16 11.61
C ILE A 241 6.05 -4.91 11.12
N HIS A 242 5.84 -6.06 10.48
CA HIS A 242 6.88 -6.95 9.99
C HIS A 242 7.55 -6.41 8.71
N ASP A 243 8.68 -7.00 8.29
CA ASP A 243 9.29 -6.74 6.97
C ASP A 243 8.67 -7.61 5.86
N THR A 244 8.93 -7.26 4.61
CA THR A 244 8.63 -8.03 3.37
C THR A 244 9.19 -9.44 3.34
N THR A 245 10.16 -9.80 4.19
CA THR A 245 10.67 -11.18 4.30
C THR A 245 9.66 -12.17 4.89
N LEU A 246 8.46 -11.69 5.26
CA LEU A 246 7.36 -12.44 5.88
C LEU A 246 7.76 -13.11 7.20
N ASP A 247 8.64 -12.48 7.95
CA ASP A 247 9.03 -12.92 9.29
C ASP A 247 7.95 -12.60 10.35
N TYR A 248 6.66 -12.75 10.00
CA TYR A 248 5.54 -12.25 10.78
C TYR A 248 5.36 -13.01 12.10
N ASP A 249 5.60 -14.32 12.08
CA ASP A 249 5.54 -15.17 13.27
C ASP A 249 6.67 -14.85 14.24
N GLU A 250 7.90 -14.70 13.74
CA GLU A 250 9.04 -14.27 14.56
C GLU A 250 8.85 -12.85 15.08
N THR A 251 8.30 -11.95 14.26
CA THR A 251 7.95 -10.58 14.67
C THR A 251 6.96 -10.63 15.84
N PHE A 252 5.92 -11.47 15.74
CA PHE A 252 4.95 -11.65 16.82
C PHE A 252 5.60 -12.25 18.07
N ASP A 253 6.37 -13.32 17.97
CA ASP A 253 7.01 -13.96 19.12
C ASP A 253 7.95 -13.02 19.87
N ARG A 254 8.75 -12.24 19.12
CA ARG A 254 9.64 -11.23 19.70
C ARG A 254 8.85 -10.11 20.37
N CYS A 255 7.86 -9.53 19.70
CA CYS A 255 7.02 -8.47 20.28
C CYS A 255 6.19 -8.96 21.47
N LEU A 256 5.70 -10.20 21.44
CA LEU A 256 4.93 -10.84 22.51
C LEU A 256 5.74 -10.95 23.80
N LYS A 257 7.03 -11.31 23.71
CA LYS A 257 7.92 -11.33 24.86
C LYS A 257 7.93 -9.99 25.59
N TYR A 258 8.06 -8.90 24.84
CA TYR A 258 8.08 -7.54 25.39
C TYR A 258 6.71 -7.07 25.88
N GLY A 259 5.63 -7.39 25.15
CA GLY A 259 4.27 -7.06 25.56
C GLY A 259 3.90 -7.72 26.89
N ARG A 260 4.30 -8.99 27.09
CA ARG A 260 4.11 -9.69 28.37
C ARG A 260 4.84 -9.03 29.52
N ASP A 261 6.11 -8.65 29.34
CA ASP A 261 6.91 -7.94 30.37
C ASP A 261 6.26 -6.63 30.82
N GLN A 262 5.49 -5.99 29.94
CA GLN A 262 4.88 -4.66 30.17
C GLN A 262 3.35 -4.71 30.34
N GLN A 263 2.75 -5.90 30.38
CA GLN A 263 1.29 -6.11 30.44
C GLN A 263 0.52 -5.39 29.31
N LEU A 264 1.07 -5.39 28.10
CA LEU A 264 0.47 -4.79 26.90
C LEU A 264 -0.29 -5.82 26.09
N ALA A 265 -1.35 -5.37 25.42
CA ALA A 265 -1.89 -6.10 24.27
C ALA A 265 -0.89 -6.00 23.11
N VAL A 266 -0.69 -7.07 22.35
CA VAL A 266 0.24 -7.09 21.20
C VAL A 266 -0.54 -7.41 19.94
N LEU A 267 -0.33 -6.60 18.90
CA LEU A 267 -0.94 -6.76 17.59
C LEU A 267 0.14 -6.77 16.51
N VAL A 268 0.11 -7.78 15.64
CA VAL A 268 0.89 -7.84 14.41
C VAL A 268 -0.07 -8.07 13.26
N PRO A 269 -0.43 -7.03 12.48
CA PRO A 269 -1.16 -7.24 11.24
C PRO A 269 -0.27 -7.99 10.24
N HIS A 270 -0.82 -8.97 9.53
CA HIS A 270 -0.13 -9.67 8.46
C HIS A 270 -0.49 -9.04 7.12
N PHE A 271 0.38 -8.16 6.64
CA PHE A 271 0.30 -7.63 5.29
C PHE A 271 0.98 -8.61 4.33
N ASP A 272 0.22 -9.63 3.94
CA ASP A 272 0.70 -10.63 2.99
C ASP A 272 1.00 -9.99 1.62
N ASN A 273 1.98 -10.56 0.93
CA ASN A 273 2.48 -10.06 -0.34
C ASN A 273 1.48 -10.20 -1.51
N PHE A 274 0.37 -10.91 -1.30
CA PHE A 274 -0.64 -11.16 -2.33
C PHE A 274 -1.74 -10.07 -2.30
N ASN A 275 -2.31 -9.83 -1.11
CA ASN A 275 -3.37 -8.85 -0.86
C ASN A 275 -2.80 -7.44 -0.62
N PHE A 276 -1.58 -7.35 -0.11
CA PHE A 276 -0.96 -6.09 0.32
C PHE A 276 0.50 -5.96 -0.15
N PRO A 277 0.79 -6.15 -1.46
CA PRO A 277 2.15 -6.11 -1.99
C PRO A 277 2.91 -4.81 -1.67
N ASP A 278 2.18 -3.70 -1.62
CA ASP A 278 2.77 -2.36 -1.44
C ASP A 278 2.35 -1.74 -0.09
N TYR A 279 2.16 -2.57 0.96
CA TYR A 279 1.67 -2.08 2.25
C TYR A 279 2.55 -0.96 2.82
N ALA A 280 3.87 -1.00 2.61
CA ALA A 280 4.84 -0.01 3.08
C ALA A 280 4.58 1.41 2.56
N THR A 281 3.94 1.53 1.40
CA THR A 281 3.53 2.81 0.78
C THR A 281 2.03 3.06 0.95
N PHE A 282 1.41 2.36 1.91
CA PHE A 282 -0.02 2.34 2.20
C PHE A 282 -0.91 1.73 1.13
N GLY A 283 -0.36 1.11 0.08
CA GLY A 283 -1.18 0.64 -1.04
C GLY A 283 -2.02 1.79 -1.63
N ILE A 284 -1.43 2.98 -1.80
CA ILE A 284 -2.14 4.15 -2.34
C ILE A 284 -2.75 3.92 -3.73
N ARG A 285 -2.21 2.95 -4.48
CA ARG A 285 -2.74 2.51 -5.79
C ARG A 285 -3.65 1.27 -5.69
N SER A 286 -3.96 0.83 -4.47
CA SER A 286 -4.75 -0.38 -4.20
C SER A 286 -5.55 -0.22 -2.89
N LYS A 287 -5.47 -1.21 -1.99
CA LYS A 287 -6.19 -1.21 -0.72
C LYS A 287 -5.38 -0.44 0.33
N ARG A 288 -5.94 0.66 0.85
CA ARG A 288 -5.33 1.52 1.87
C ARG A 288 -5.05 0.78 3.19
N THR A 289 -3.80 0.35 3.39
CA THR A 289 -3.39 -0.47 4.54
C THR A 289 -3.29 0.30 5.85
N ASP A 290 -3.03 1.60 5.78
CA ASP A 290 -3.07 2.51 6.92
C ASP A 290 -4.48 2.60 7.53
N ARG A 291 -5.49 2.76 6.68
CA ARG A 291 -6.89 2.77 7.12
C ARG A 291 -7.33 1.42 7.64
N LEU A 292 -6.90 0.33 7.00
CA LEU A 292 -7.18 -1.03 7.45
C LEU A 292 -6.60 -1.32 8.85
N LEU A 293 -5.40 -0.80 9.15
CA LEU A 293 -4.81 -0.89 10.49
C LEU A 293 -5.63 -0.12 11.52
N LEU A 294 -6.04 1.12 11.21
CA LEU A 294 -6.90 1.91 12.11
C LEU A 294 -8.22 1.18 12.40
N GLU A 295 -8.86 0.66 11.34
CA GLU A 295 -10.09 -0.13 11.47
C GLU A 295 -9.90 -1.37 12.35
N LEU A 296 -8.79 -2.10 12.18
CA LEU A 296 -8.49 -3.29 12.98
C LEU A 296 -8.24 -2.94 14.46
N VAL A 297 -7.50 -1.87 14.72
CA VAL A 297 -7.25 -1.38 16.09
C VAL A 297 -8.55 -0.98 16.78
N ASP A 298 -9.42 -0.25 16.08
CA ASP A 298 -10.70 0.20 16.62
C ASP A 298 -11.67 -0.99 16.83
N PHE A 299 -11.69 -1.94 15.89
CA PHE A 299 -12.42 -3.20 16.04
C PHE A 299 -11.99 -3.96 17.29
N LEU A 300 -10.69 -4.17 17.51
CA LEU A 300 -10.18 -4.89 18.67
C LEU A 300 -10.52 -4.19 19.98
N GLY A 301 -10.44 -2.85 20.03
CA GLY A 301 -10.84 -2.07 21.20
C GLY A 301 -12.33 -2.19 21.55
N ALA A 302 -13.18 -2.43 20.56
CA ALA A 302 -14.61 -2.70 20.76
C ALA A 302 -14.90 -4.15 21.21
N GLN A 303 -14.04 -5.11 20.84
CA GLN A 303 -14.25 -6.53 21.19
C GLN A 303 -13.68 -6.91 22.56
N VAL A 304 -12.54 -6.32 22.94
CA VAL A 304 -11.82 -6.67 24.16
C VAL A 304 -11.39 -5.42 24.92
N ASN A 305 -11.29 -5.52 26.24
CA ASN A 305 -10.86 -4.41 27.09
C ASN A 305 -9.38 -4.06 26.84
N VAL A 306 -9.12 -3.12 25.93
CA VAL A 306 -7.81 -2.60 25.53
C VAL A 306 -7.96 -1.11 25.22
N GLU A 307 -7.00 -0.30 25.65
CA GLU A 307 -6.90 1.11 25.27
C GLU A 307 -6.30 1.23 23.87
N THR A 308 -7.08 1.78 22.92
CA THR A 308 -6.76 1.82 21.48
C THR A 308 -6.72 3.23 20.90
N ARG A 309 -6.99 4.28 21.69
CA ARG A 309 -6.88 5.68 21.24
C ARG A 309 -5.47 5.98 20.74
N GLN A 310 -4.48 5.56 21.52
CA GLN A 310 -3.06 5.69 21.17
C GLN A 310 -2.31 4.38 21.37
N VAL A 311 -1.53 4.00 20.36
CA VAL A 311 -0.78 2.74 20.34
C VAL A 311 0.72 2.98 20.46
N PHE A 312 1.42 2.04 21.06
CA PHE A 312 2.87 1.91 20.85
C PHE A 312 3.09 1.29 19.47
N LEU A 313 3.98 1.87 18.67
CA LEU A 313 4.23 1.41 17.30
C LEU A 313 5.70 1.03 17.10
N PHE A 314 5.94 -0.14 16.54
CA PHE A 314 7.26 -0.57 16.10
C PHE A 314 7.24 -1.07 14.67
N GLY A 315 8.29 -0.78 13.90
CA GLY A 315 8.48 -1.33 12.58
C GLY A 315 9.94 -1.34 12.15
N HIS A 316 10.35 -2.34 11.38
CA HIS A 316 11.67 -2.43 10.76
C HIS A 316 11.54 -2.86 9.30
N GLY A 317 12.53 -2.57 8.46
CA GLY A 317 12.43 -2.95 7.06
C GLY A 317 11.32 -2.16 6.35
N ALA A 318 10.51 -2.85 5.54
CA ALA A 318 9.25 -2.30 5.03
C ALA A 318 8.20 -2.01 6.11
N GLY A 319 8.26 -2.70 7.25
CA GLY A 319 7.46 -2.34 8.41
C GLY A 319 7.91 -1.02 9.05
N GLY A 320 9.20 -0.69 8.95
CA GLY A 320 9.76 0.60 9.37
C GLY A 320 9.32 1.73 8.42
N ASP A 321 9.30 1.43 7.12
CA ASP A 321 8.75 2.29 6.07
C ASP A 321 7.29 2.64 6.36
N PHE A 322 6.47 1.62 6.66
CA PHE A 322 5.08 1.80 7.08
C PHE A 322 4.99 2.61 8.37
N ALA A 323 5.74 2.22 9.40
CA ALA A 323 5.65 2.81 10.74
C ALA A 323 6.04 4.29 10.74
N GLN A 324 7.07 4.69 10.00
CA GLN A 324 7.44 6.09 9.79
C GLN A 324 6.26 6.87 9.23
N ARG A 325 5.73 6.42 8.08
CA ARG A 325 4.65 7.11 7.38
C ARG A 325 3.39 7.18 8.24
N PHE A 326 3.09 6.11 8.99
CA PHE A 326 1.89 6.01 9.81
C PHE A 326 1.97 6.92 11.03
N ALA A 327 3.12 6.92 11.72
CA ALA A 327 3.32 7.81 12.86
C ALA A 327 3.33 9.29 12.45
N MET A 328 3.79 9.58 11.23
CA MET A 328 3.79 10.94 10.69
C MET A 328 2.39 11.39 10.22
N LEU A 329 1.59 10.49 9.66
CA LEU A 329 0.25 10.79 9.15
C LEU A 329 -0.79 10.86 10.27
N TYR A 330 -0.66 10.03 11.31
CA TYR A 330 -1.61 9.92 12.43
C TYR A 330 -0.95 10.17 13.80
N PRO A 331 -0.28 11.32 14.02
CA PRO A 331 0.44 11.59 15.28
C PRO A 331 -0.48 11.49 16.50
N GLU A 332 -1.76 11.80 16.36
CA GLU A 332 -2.77 11.70 17.42
C GLU A 332 -3.05 10.25 17.86
N ARG A 333 -2.77 9.26 17.01
CA ARG A 333 -2.90 7.82 17.29
C ARG A 333 -1.63 7.20 17.88
N ILE A 334 -0.55 7.97 18.05
CA ILE A 334 0.73 7.47 18.54
C ILE A 334 0.93 7.80 20.01
N ALA A 335 1.11 6.75 20.81
CA ALA A 335 1.62 6.85 22.17
C ALA A 335 3.12 7.15 22.16
N ARG A 336 3.86 6.23 21.54
CA ARG A 336 5.28 6.30 21.20
C ARG A 336 5.52 5.41 19.98
N ALA A 337 6.41 5.82 19.09
CA ALA A 337 6.79 5.01 17.94
C ALA A 337 8.31 4.86 17.83
N ALA A 338 8.80 3.66 17.51
CA ALA A 338 10.21 3.41 17.19
C ALA A 338 10.30 2.67 15.86
N MET A 339 11.14 3.14 14.94
CA MET A 339 11.13 2.62 13.57
C MET A 339 12.53 2.61 12.96
N LEU A 340 12.80 1.58 12.16
CA LEU A 340 14.00 1.45 11.33
C LEU A 340 13.57 1.28 9.86
N PRO A 341 13.24 2.38 9.16
CA PRO A 341 12.89 2.35 7.74
C PRO A 341 14.08 1.97 6.85
N ARG A 342 13.77 1.42 5.66
CA ARG A 342 14.71 1.21 4.55
C ARG A 342 14.61 2.29 3.49
N ASN A 343 13.40 2.82 3.27
CA ASN A 343 13.06 3.85 2.29
C ASN A 343 12.45 5.03 3.04
N ILE A 344 13.31 5.94 3.44
CA ILE A 344 12.97 7.02 4.37
C ILE A 344 12.14 8.07 3.64
N LEU A 345 10.95 8.37 4.18
CA LEU A 345 10.18 9.52 3.72
C LEU A 345 10.93 10.81 4.09
N GLN A 346 11.34 11.57 3.09
CA GLN A 346 12.16 12.77 3.23
C GLN A 346 11.30 14.00 3.58
N ILE A 347 11.90 14.94 4.31
CA ILE A 347 11.28 16.23 4.61
C ILE A 347 11.45 17.16 3.40
N ASP A 348 10.71 16.84 2.34
CA ASP A 348 10.73 17.52 1.05
C ASP A 348 9.30 17.72 0.54
N ARG A 349 8.92 18.97 0.22
CA ARG A 349 7.58 19.34 -0.24
C ARG A 349 7.42 19.32 -1.76
N GLU A 350 8.49 19.04 -2.49
CA GLU A 350 8.50 18.92 -3.96
C GLU A 350 8.49 17.45 -4.43
N THR A 351 8.77 16.52 -3.52
CA THR A 351 8.70 15.09 -3.80
C THR A 351 7.38 14.52 -3.32
N PHE A 352 6.67 13.82 -4.23
CA PHE A 352 5.43 13.11 -3.91
C PHE A 352 5.62 12.02 -2.85
N PHE A 353 4.63 11.89 -1.97
CA PHE A 353 4.45 10.69 -1.15
C PHE A 353 4.46 9.44 -2.07
N PRO A 354 5.15 8.34 -1.73
CA PRO A 354 5.68 7.98 -0.41
C PRO A 354 7.13 8.42 -0.12
N ALA A 355 7.80 9.09 -1.06
CA ALA A 355 9.20 9.48 -0.92
C ALA A 355 9.37 10.86 -0.24
N GLY A 356 8.42 11.77 -0.43
CA GLY A 356 8.38 13.07 0.24
C GLY A 356 7.01 13.43 0.81
N LEU A 357 6.81 14.71 1.07
CA LEU A 357 5.63 15.29 1.73
C LEU A 357 4.60 15.88 0.76
N GLN A 358 4.91 15.95 -0.54
CA GLN A 358 3.94 16.45 -1.52
C GLN A 358 2.77 15.47 -1.66
N THR A 359 1.56 16.02 -1.72
CA THR A 359 0.33 15.24 -1.89
C THR A 359 0.37 14.46 -3.20
N ASN A 360 0.26 13.14 -3.11
CA ASN A 360 0.22 12.27 -4.28
C ASN A 360 -1.20 12.27 -4.90
N PRO A 361 -1.36 12.44 -6.22
CA PRO A 361 -2.67 12.36 -6.89
C PRO A 361 -3.47 11.08 -6.61
N PHE A 362 -2.81 9.94 -6.36
CA PHE A 362 -3.47 8.68 -5.97
C PHE A 362 -4.03 8.67 -4.53
N ALA A 363 -3.55 9.57 -3.68
CA ALA A 363 -3.95 9.66 -2.28
C ALA A 363 -4.03 11.13 -1.83
N PRO A 364 -5.01 11.90 -2.35
CA PRO A 364 -5.10 13.33 -2.09
C PRO A 364 -5.40 13.67 -0.62
N ASP A 365 -5.86 12.69 0.16
CA ASP A 365 -6.11 12.81 1.60
C ASP A 365 -4.84 12.72 2.46
N ILE A 366 -3.72 12.24 1.91
CA ILE A 366 -2.46 12.14 2.67
C ILE A 366 -1.78 13.50 2.70
N THR A 367 -1.75 14.10 3.88
CA THR A 367 -1.08 15.38 4.16
C THR A 367 -0.38 15.32 5.51
N PHE A 368 0.74 16.04 5.66
CA PHE A 368 1.58 15.98 6.85
C PHE A 368 1.66 17.33 7.58
N ASP A 369 1.47 17.27 8.91
CA ASP A 369 1.73 18.38 9.82
C ASP A 369 3.02 18.14 10.61
N LEU A 370 4.11 18.76 10.15
CA LEU A 370 5.43 18.64 10.78
C LEU A 370 5.44 19.16 12.24
N ASN A 371 4.59 20.12 12.60
CA ASN A 371 4.51 20.60 13.98
C ASN A 371 3.92 19.52 14.90
N ALA A 372 2.87 18.84 14.46
CA ALA A 372 2.28 17.72 15.20
C ALA A 372 3.28 16.55 15.32
N ILE A 373 4.02 16.26 14.25
CA ILE A 373 5.04 15.21 14.21
C ILE A 373 6.17 15.49 15.20
N VAL A 374 6.74 16.71 15.18
CA VAL A 374 7.83 17.11 16.08
C VAL A 374 7.43 17.02 17.56
N ARG A 375 6.14 17.19 17.88
CA ARG A 375 5.59 17.10 19.24
C ARG A 375 5.19 15.69 19.66
N SER A 376 5.32 14.71 18.77
CA SER A 376 5.01 13.31 19.02
C SER A 376 6.24 12.56 19.54
N GLU A 377 6.05 11.56 20.41
CA GLU A 377 7.15 10.76 20.95
C GLU A 377 7.60 9.69 19.95
N ILE A 378 8.56 10.04 19.10
CA ILE A 378 8.97 9.21 17.96
C ILE A 378 10.49 9.05 17.95
N LEU A 379 10.98 7.81 17.92
CA LEU A 379 12.39 7.48 17.73
C LEU A 379 12.64 6.99 16.31
N PHE A 380 13.29 7.83 15.51
CA PHE A 380 13.79 7.45 14.19
C PHE A 380 15.14 6.76 14.35
N MET A 381 15.20 5.49 13.97
CA MET A 381 16.46 4.77 13.87
C MET A 381 16.91 4.72 12.42
N THR A 382 18.21 4.89 12.17
CA THR A 382 18.80 4.89 10.83
C THR A 382 19.94 3.87 10.76
N LEU A 383 20.12 3.25 9.59
CA LEU A 383 21.25 2.36 9.35
C LEU A 383 22.50 3.16 8.97
N ASN A 384 23.68 2.71 9.39
CA ASN A 384 24.96 3.22 8.89
C ASN A 384 25.47 2.40 7.69
N VAL A 385 24.66 2.29 6.64
CA VAL A 385 25.07 1.69 5.35
C VAL A 385 24.50 2.48 4.17
N PRO A 386 25.27 2.80 3.14
CA PRO A 386 24.74 3.40 1.92
C PRO A 386 23.77 2.46 1.16
N PRO A 387 22.76 2.99 0.44
CA PRO A 387 22.36 4.39 0.39
C PRO A 387 21.55 4.87 1.62
N THR A 388 20.92 3.95 2.36
CA THR A 388 19.97 4.24 3.46
C THR A 388 20.55 5.15 4.55
N GLY A 389 21.84 5.05 4.85
CA GLY A 389 22.51 5.93 5.82
C GLY A 389 22.58 7.38 5.37
N ARG A 390 22.85 7.64 4.08
CA ARG A 390 22.87 9.00 3.52
C ARG A 390 21.47 9.62 3.55
N GLU A 391 20.46 8.83 3.21
CA GLU A 391 19.06 9.23 3.30
C GLU A 391 18.64 9.51 4.75
N GLY A 392 19.15 8.72 5.70
CA GLY A 392 18.91 8.90 7.13
C GLY A 392 19.54 10.19 7.66
N GLU A 393 20.80 10.44 7.32
CA GLU A 393 21.50 11.69 7.64
C GLU A 393 20.78 12.91 7.05
N GLN A 394 20.30 12.82 5.81
CA GLN A 394 19.52 13.87 5.18
C GLN A 394 18.22 14.14 5.94
N PHE A 395 17.44 13.09 6.21
CA PHE A 395 16.19 13.22 6.96
C PHE A 395 16.41 13.86 8.34
N VAL A 396 17.43 13.39 9.10
CA VAL A 396 17.78 13.92 10.42
C VAL A 396 18.15 15.40 10.33
N ARG A 397 18.97 15.77 9.34
CA ARG A 397 19.40 17.15 9.11
C ARG A 397 18.22 18.06 8.81
N GLU A 398 17.37 17.70 7.86
CA GLU A 398 16.22 18.52 7.48
C GLU A 398 15.19 18.63 8.61
N MET A 399 14.96 17.56 9.38
CA MET A 399 14.10 17.61 10.56
C MET A 399 14.66 18.55 11.64
N LYS A 400 15.97 18.47 11.94
CA LYS A 400 16.63 19.38 12.90
C LYS A 400 16.58 20.84 12.44
N LYS A 401 16.79 21.07 11.14
CA LYS A 401 16.67 22.39 10.52
C LYS A 401 15.25 22.95 10.72
N TYR A 402 14.23 22.16 10.37
CA TYR A 402 12.84 22.55 10.57
C TYR A 402 12.51 22.87 12.04
N ILE A 403 12.98 22.05 12.98
CA ILE A 403 12.81 22.29 14.43
C ILE A 403 13.43 23.62 14.86
N GLY A 404 14.67 23.88 14.42
CA GLY A 404 15.41 25.10 14.75
C GLY A 404 14.78 26.37 14.19
N GLU A 405 14.38 26.34 12.91
CA GLU A 405 13.75 27.47 12.22
C GLU A 405 12.38 27.85 12.82
N ASN A 406 11.66 26.86 13.37
CA ASN A 406 10.32 27.06 13.94
C ASN A 406 10.30 27.16 15.48
N GLY A 407 11.46 27.13 16.14
CA GLY A 407 11.56 27.27 17.60
C GLY A 407 10.78 26.20 18.38
N LEU A 408 10.72 24.96 17.85
CA LEU A 408 9.92 23.89 18.43
C LEU A 408 10.68 23.15 19.54
N PHE A 409 9.96 22.64 20.54
CA PHE A 409 10.49 21.71 21.54
C PHE A 409 10.22 20.28 21.07
N PRO A 410 11.22 19.56 20.52
CA PRO A 410 10.99 18.26 19.93
C PRO A 410 10.79 17.18 21.00
N ARG A 411 9.88 16.25 20.72
CA ARG A 411 9.76 14.95 21.39
C ARG A 411 10.19 13.81 20.47
N VAL A 412 10.88 14.14 19.38
CA VAL A 412 11.47 13.20 18.44
C VAL A 412 12.93 12.95 18.76
N GLY A 413 13.37 11.71 18.64
CA GLY A 413 14.75 11.27 18.81
C GLY A 413 15.30 10.64 17.54
N PHE A 414 16.63 10.64 17.42
CA PHE A 414 17.34 10.02 16.30
C PHE A 414 18.45 9.12 16.84
N LYS A 415 18.53 7.89 16.34
CA LYS A 415 19.58 6.97 16.74
C LYS A 415 20.08 6.15 15.56
N GLU A 416 21.37 6.25 15.31
CA GLU A 416 22.02 5.36 14.35
C GLU A 416 22.17 3.96 14.97
N VAL A 417 21.80 2.94 14.21
CA VAL A 417 21.98 1.52 14.53
C VAL A 417 22.82 0.89 13.42
N GLY A 418 23.70 -0.05 13.78
CA GLY A 418 24.74 -0.59 12.88
C GLY A 418 24.20 -1.35 11.64
N HIS A 419 25.03 -2.21 11.04
CA HIS A 419 24.79 -2.73 9.67
C HIS A 419 23.67 -3.76 9.49
N THR A 420 22.82 -4.07 10.48
CA THR A 420 21.82 -5.15 10.38
C THR A 420 20.39 -4.66 10.50
N THR A 421 19.53 -5.11 9.58
CA THR A 421 18.13 -4.69 9.38
C THR A 421 17.15 -5.24 10.42
N PHE A 422 17.50 -6.34 11.09
CA PHE A 422 16.79 -6.84 12.26
C PHE A 422 17.73 -7.66 13.14
N SER A 423 18.18 -7.07 14.24
CA SER A 423 18.92 -7.77 15.30
C SER A 423 18.22 -7.58 16.63
N PRO A 424 18.43 -8.46 17.62
CA PRO A 424 17.94 -8.25 18.98
C PRO A 424 18.26 -6.85 19.51
N LEU A 425 19.40 -6.27 19.10
CA LEU A 425 19.84 -4.92 19.45
C LEU A 425 18.89 -3.81 18.96
N VAL A 426 18.33 -3.92 17.75
CA VAL A 426 17.39 -2.93 17.19
C VAL A 426 16.11 -2.92 18.01
N LEU A 427 15.57 -4.11 18.29
CA LEU A 427 14.34 -4.24 19.05
C LEU A 427 14.54 -3.90 20.53
N ASP A 428 15.69 -4.22 21.12
CA ASP A 428 16.03 -3.81 22.48
C ASP A 428 16.22 -2.29 22.60
N THR A 429 16.82 -1.65 21.58
CA THR A 429 16.90 -0.19 21.50
C THR A 429 15.51 0.43 21.42
N ALA A 430 14.65 -0.09 20.52
CA ALA A 430 13.27 0.35 20.41
C ALA A 430 12.51 0.15 21.73
N LYS A 431 12.67 -1.00 22.40
CA LYS A 431 12.05 -1.31 23.71
C LYS A 431 12.39 -0.24 24.75
N GLN A 432 13.67 0.10 24.88
CA GLN A 432 14.11 1.09 25.86
C GLN A 432 13.36 2.41 25.68
N PHE A 433 13.29 2.90 24.45
CA PHE A 433 12.56 4.11 24.12
C PHE A 433 11.04 3.97 24.33
N LEU A 434 10.42 2.94 23.74
CA LEU A 434 8.98 2.73 23.79
C LEU A 434 8.45 2.68 25.22
N PHE A 435 9.21 2.13 26.17
CA PHE A 435 8.72 1.95 27.54
C PHE A 435 9.35 2.90 28.57
N ARG A 436 10.44 3.61 28.25
CA ARG A 436 11.07 4.58 29.16
C ARG A 436 11.05 6.03 28.68
N GLY A 437 10.90 6.29 27.38
CA GLY A 437 10.92 7.63 26.79
C GLY A 437 12.28 7.98 26.17
N LEU A 438 12.41 9.23 25.69
CA LEU A 438 13.68 9.81 25.23
C LEU A 438 14.69 10.00 26.36
#